data_AF-A0A7D7ZX78-F1
#
_entry.id   AF-A0A7D7ZX78-F1
#
_cell.length_a   1.000
_cell.length_b   1.000
_cell.length_c   1.000
_cell.angle_alpha   90.00
_cell.angle_beta   90.00
_cell.angle_gamma   90.00
#
_symmetry.space_group_name_H-M   'P 1'
#
loop_
_entity.id
_entity.type
_entity.pdbx_description
1 polymer ?
#
loop_
_entity_poly.entity_id
_entity_poly.type
_entity_poly.pdbx_seq_one_letter_code
_entity_poly.pdbx_strand_id
1 'polypeptide(L)'
;MITEKIMSISPLTPMQQAFLFHKLAGGVDEGFLQVQYVIKGELNLPLLTDSWNRVIDKHDALRISIHYKDIQKPVQVIHEQSIIEIDFRNWRNFSEEEQRSRLEFHITSDKKKGLDFSKAPLMRVALMQLSEEKYHLIWSCHHISLDAWSAGIILNEVFQLY
;
A
#
# COMPACT_ATOMS: atom_id res chain seq x y z
N MET A 1 21.03 -4.39 -10.29
CA MET A 1 20.30 -3.12 -10.18
C MET A 1 19.34 -3.07 -11.34
N ILE A 2 18.05 -3.33 -11.11
CA ILE A 2 17.03 -3.14 -12.13
C ILE A 2 16.87 -1.62 -12.23
N THR A 3 17.26 -1.04 -13.37
CA THR A 3 17.02 0.36 -13.67
C THR A 3 15.51 0.53 -13.76
N GLU A 4 14.88 1.15 -12.76
CA GLU A 4 13.45 1.44 -12.78
C GLU A 4 13.15 2.28 -14.01
N LYS A 5 12.35 1.73 -14.93
CA LYS A 5 12.00 2.44 -16.17
C LYS A 5 10.92 3.48 -15.85
N ILE A 6 11.20 4.72 -16.22
CA ILE A 6 10.33 5.86 -15.96
C ILE A 6 9.41 6.09 -17.16
N MET A 7 8.10 6.11 -16.91
CA MET A 7 7.10 6.47 -17.91
C MET A 7 6.98 7.99 -18.06
N SER A 8 6.89 8.72 -16.95
CA SER A 8 6.82 10.19 -16.99
C SER A 8 7.26 10.83 -15.67
N ILE A 9 7.59 12.12 -15.74
CA ILE A 9 7.92 12.96 -14.59
C ILE A 9 7.10 14.23 -14.69
N SER A 10 6.44 14.64 -13.61
CA SER A 10 5.66 15.87 -13.56
C SER A 10 5.75 16.57 -12.20
N PRO A 11 5.50 17.88 -12.14
CA PRO A 11 5.37 18.58 -10.85
C PRO A 11 4.24 17.96 -10.01
N LEU A 12 4.38 18.03 -8.69
CA LEU A 12 3.30 17.69 -7.77
C LEU A 12 2.11 18.64 -7.94
N THR A 13 0.90 18.11 -7.83
CA THR A 13 -0.31 18.93 -7.69
C THR A 13 -0.28 19.70 -6.36
N PRO A 14 -1.03 20.80 -6.21
CA PRO A 14 -1.08 21.54 -4.95
C PRO A 14 -1.44 20.67 -3.73
N MET A 15 -2.34 19.71 -3.90
CA MET A 15 -2.71 18.77 -2.84
C MET A 15 -1.56 17.81 -2.50
N GLN A 16 -0.86 17.27 -3.50
CA GLN A 16 0.31 16.43 -3.26
C GLN A 16 1.44 17.21 -2.56
N GLN A 17 1.63 18.48 -2.90
CA GLN A 17 2.57 19.37 -2.21
C GLN A 17 2.19 19.56 -0.73
N ALA A 18 0.90 19.74 -0.43
CA ALA A 18 0.42 19.85 0.95
C ALA A 18 0.71 18.56 1.75
N PHE A 19 0.40 17.39 1.20
CA PHE A 19 0.73 16.11 1.84
C PHE A 19 2.23 15.94 2.08
N LEU A 20 3.06 16.26 1.08
CA LEU A 20 4.51 16.21 1.24
C LEU A 20 4.99 17.18 2.32
N PHE A 21 4.46 18.39 2.38
CA PHE A 21 4.82 19.37 3.42
C PHE A 21 4.50 18.83 4.83
N HIS A 22 3.28 18.32 5.05
CA HIS A 22 2.90 17.74 6.35
C HIS A 22 3.78 16.55 6.73
N LYS A 23 4.12 15.68 5.76
CA LYS A 23 5.04 14.57 5.96
C LYS A 23 6.42 15.03 6.45
N LEU A 24 6.95 16.11 5.86
CA LEU A 24 8.28 16.65 6.15
C LEU A 24 8.33 17.51 7.41
N ALA A 25 7.24 18.20 7.75
CA ALA A 25 7.13 18.99 8.97
C ALA A 25 7.23 18.14 10.25
N GLY A 26 6.99 16.83 10.12
CA GLY A 26 6.97 15.89 11.23
C GLY A 26 5.62 15.91 11.97
N GLY A 27 5.35 14.84 12.71
CA GLY A 27 4.07 14.62 13.38
C GLY A 27 3.30 13.43 12.82
N VAL A 28 1.98 13.44 13.01
CA VAL A 28 1.09 12.39 12.48
C VAL A 28 0.96 12.56 10.97
N ASP A 29 1.18 11.47 10.24
CA ASP A 29 1.02 11.43 8.79
C ASP A 29 -0.46 11.30 8.42
N GLU A 30 -1.17 12.43 8.34
CA GLU A 30 -2.62 12.47 8.05
C GLU A 30 -2.98 11.90 6.66
N GLY A 31 -2.00 11.80 5.76
CA GLY A 31 -2.18 11.17 4.47
C GLY A 31 -2.09 9.65 4.52
N PHE A 32 -1.60 9.06 5.60
CA PHE A 32 -1.49 7.61 5.74
C PHE A 32 -2.86 6.98 6.02
N LEU A 33 -3.25 6.07 5.13
CA LEU A 33 -4.47 5.28 5.24
C LEU A 33 -4.14 3.83 5.56
N GLN A 34 -4.95 3.21 6.41
CA GLN A 34 -4.89 1.77 6.64
C GLN A 34 -6.29 1.20 6.75
N VAL A 35 -6.59 0.26 5.85
CA VAL A 35 -7.87 -0.42 5.75
C VAL A 35 -7.70 -1.89 6.10
N GLN A 36 -8.69 -2.46 6.79
CA GLN A 36 -8.62 -3.81 7.33
C GLN A 36 -9.85 -4.60 6.93
N TYR A 37 -9.65 -5.84 6.46
CA TYR A 37 -10.71 -6.73 6.03
C TYR A 37 -10.51 -8.13 6.59
N VAL A 38 -11.60 -8.74 7.03
CA VAL A 38 -11.64 -10.17 7.33
C VAL A 38 -12.18 -10.89 6.12
N ILE A 39 -11.37 -11.76 5.53
CA ILE A 39 -11.74 -12.62 4.42
C ILE A 39 -12.08 -14.00 5.00
N LYS A 40 -13.23 -14.55 4.60
CA LYS A 40 -13.69 -15.88 4.97
C LYS A 40 -13.70 -16.77 3.73
N GLY A 41 -13.29 -18.02 3.88
CA GLY A 41 -13.13 -18.98 2.80
C GLY A 41 -11.67 -19.22 2.42
N GLU A 42 -11.46 -20.07 1.43
CA GLU A 42 -10.13 -20.37 0.88
C GLU A 42 -9.54 -19.16 0.15
N LEU A 43 -8.21 -19.00 0.24
CA LEU A 43 -7.48 -17.91 -0.40
C LEU A 43 -6.24 -18.43 -1.13
N ASN A 44 -6.13 -18.11 -2.41
CA ASN A 44 -4.99 -18.41 -3.26
C ASN A 44 -4.03 -17.20 -3.29
N LEU A 45 -2.97 -17.26 -2.50
CA LEU A 45 -2.03 -16.13 -2.35
C LEU A 45 -1.35 -15.70 -3.68
N PRO A 46 -0.87 -16.62 -4.55
CA PRO A 46 -0.37 -16.25 -5.86
C PRO A 46 -1.38 -15.49 -6.71
N LEU A 47 -2.64 -15.96 -6.76
CA LEU A 47 -3.69 -15.29 -7.54
C LEU A 47 -4.02 -13.90 -6.98
N LEU A 48 -4.12 -13.77 -5.66
CA LEU A 48 -4.35 -12.46 -5.02
C LEU A 48 -3.22 -11.48 -5.33
N THR A 49 -1.97 -11.95 -5.32
CA THR A 49 -0.79 -11.15 -5.65
C THR A 49 -0.81 -10.72 -7.12
N ASP A 50 -1.17 -11.62 -8.04
CA ASP A 50 -1.34 -11.29 -9.47
C ASP A 50 -2.45 -10.25 -9.67
N SER A 51 -3.60 -10.40 -9.01
CA SER A 51 -4.70 -9.44 -9.07
C SER A 51 -4.27 -8.04 -8.63
N TRP A 52 -3.53 -7.93 -7.52
CA TRP A 52 -2.95 -6.64 -7.11
C TRP A 52 -2.01 -6.05 -8.15
N ASN A 53 -1.08 -6.85 -8.66
CA ASN A 53 -0.11 -6.39 -9.66
C ASN A 53 -0.79 -5.91 -10.95
N ARG A 54 -1.85 -6.60 -11.41
CA ARG A 54 -2.64 -6.15 -12.58
C ARG A 54 -3.35 -4.83 -12.34
N VAL A 55 -3.92 -4.62 -11.16
CA VAL A 55 -4.55 -3.35 -10.81
C VAL A 55 -3.50 -2.24 -10.72
N ILE A 56 -2.34 -2.50 -10.11
CA ILE A 56 -1.24 -1.53 -10.06
C ILE A 56 -0.76 -1.16 -11.47
N ASP A 57 -0.60 -2.14 -12.36
CA ASP A 57 -0.19 -1.92 -13.75
C ASP A 57 -1.19 -1.05 -14.51
N LYS A 58 -2.49 -1.27 -14.30
CA LYS A 58 -3.59 -0.55 -14.93
C LYS A 58 -3.69 0.92 -14.51
N HIS A 59 -3.28 1.28 -13.30
CA HIS A 59 -3.50 2.62 -12.73
C HIS A 59 -2.19 3.35 -12.44
N ASP A 60 -1.85 4.34 -13.28
CA ASP A 60 -0.63 5.17 -13.14
C ASP A 60 -0.44 5.74 -11.74
N ALA A 61 -1.53 6.14 -11.09
CA ALA A 61 -1.53 6.70 -9.74
C ALA A 61 -0.96 5.73 -8.68
N LEU A 62 -1.06 4.41 -8.90
CA LEU A 62 -0.49 3.39 -8.02
C LEU A 62 1.00 3.14 -8.30
N ARG A 63 1.51 3.62 -9.43
CA ARG A 63 2.90 3.48 -9.87
C ARG A 63 3.72 4.75 -9.66
N ILE A 64 3.28 5.64 -8.77
CA ILE A 64 4.01 6.89 -8.50
C ILE A 64 4.99 6.77 -7.34
N SER A 65 6.13 7.45 -7.46
CA SER A 65 6.98 7.87 -6.35
C SER A 65 7.12 9.39 -6.32
N ILE A 66 7.52 9.93 -5.17
CA ILE A 66 7.66 11.37 -4.92
C ILE A 66 9.12 11.67 -4.59
N HIS A 67 9.73 12.52 -5.41
CA HIS A 67 11.12 12.93 -5.28
C HIS A 67 11.16 14.42 -4.92
N TYR A 68 11.93 14.76 -3.90
CA TYR A 68 12.01 16.12 -3.35
C TYR A 68 13.36 16.47 -2.73
N LYS A 69 14.24 15.47 -2.53
CA LYS A 69 15.60 15.68 -2.01
C LYS A 69 16.50 16.10 -3.16
N ASP A 70 17.37 17.07 -2.90
CA ASP A 70 18.43 17.52 -3.81
C ASP A 70 17.93 18.02 -5.18
N ILE A 71 16.67 18.48 -5.26
CA ILE A 71 16.06 19.06 -6.46
C ILE A 71 15.33 20.36 -6.14
N GLN A 72 15.23 21.27 -7.11
CA GLN A 72 14.63 22.60 -6.89
C GLN A 72 13.12 22.57 -6.60
N LYS A 73 12.39 21.64 -7.21
CA LYS A 73 10.95 21.50 -7.06
C LYS A 73 10.60 20.02 -6.91
N PRO A 74 9.75 19.64 -5.92
CA PRO A 74 9.26 18.27 -5.81
C PRO A 74 8.55 17.82 -7.07
N VAL A 75 8.77 16.56 -7.45
CA VAL A 75 8.17 15.92 -8.62
C VAL A 75 7.57 14.58 -8.24
N GLN A 76 6.55 14.17 -8.99
CA GLN A 76 6.11 12.77 -9.05
C GLN A 76 6.74 12.11 -10.27
N VAL A 77 7.14 10.85 -10.08
CA VAL A 77 7.67 9.99 -11.12
C VAL A 77 6.70 8.82 -11.27
N ILE A 78 6.19 8.62 -12.49
CA ILE A 78 5.36 7.46 -12.82
C ILE A 78 6.28 6.39 -13.40
N HIS A 79 6.30 5.23 -12.77
CA HIS A 79 7.12 4.08 -13.19
C HIS A 79 6.38 3.26 -14.23
N GLU A 80 7.08 2.74 -15.24
CA GLU A 80 6.48 1.86 -16.27
C GLU A 80 5.85 0.61 -15.65
N GLN A 81 6.44 0.10 -14.58
CA GLN A 81 5.96 -1.05 -13.83
C GLN A 81 6.23 -0.82 -12.35
N SER A 82 5.33 -1.32 -11.52
CA SER A 82 5.51 -1.38 -10.09
C SER A 82 4.88 -2.67 -9.62
N ILE A 83 5.62 -3.44 -8.82
CA ILE A 83 5.12 -4.69 -8.27
C ILE A 83 4.89 -4.53 -6.78
N ILE A 84 3.93 -5.27 -6.24
CA ILE A 84 3.73 -5.39 -4.81
C ILE A 84 4.08 -6.79 -4.32
N GLU A 85 4.65 -6.82 -3.14
CA GLU A 85 4.83 -8.05 -2.36
C GLU A 85 3.80 -8.05 -1.23
N ILE A 86 3.00 -9.12 -1.15
CA ILE A 86 2.10 -9.33 -0.01
C ILE A 86 2.91 -9.91 1.15
N ASP A 87 2.97 -9.19 2.27
CA ASP A 87 3.55 -9.70 3.52
C ASP A 87 2.62 -10.76 4.12
N PHE A 88 2.80 -12.01 3.68
CA PHE A 88 2.01 -13.13 4.14
C PHE A 88 2.55 -13.71 5.45
N ARG A 89 1.66 -13.91 6.43
CA ARG A 89 1.98 -14.50 7.74
C ARG A 89 1.02 -15.63 8.08
N ASN A 90 1.55 -16.83 8.30
CA ASN A 90 0.75 -17.94 8.81
C ASN A 90 0.67 -17.89 10.34
N TRP A 91 -0.51 -17.58 10.87
CA TRP A 91 -0.79 -17.47 12.30
C TRP A 91 -1.77 -18.52 12.82
N ARG A 92 -2.07 -19.56 12.02
CA ARG A 92 -3.03 -20.62 12.38
C ARG A 92 -2.67 -21.36 13.67
N ASN A 93 -1.38 -21.43 14.00
CA ASN A 93 -0.88 -22.15 15.18
C ASN A 93 -0.83 -21.31 16.47
N PHE A 94 -1.20 -20.03 16.41
CA PHE A 94 -1.31 -19.18 17.59
C PHE A 94 -2.71 -19.27 18.19
N SER A 95 -2.81 -19.11 19.51
CA SER A 95 -4.10 -18.91 20.18
C SER A 95 -4.78 -17.63 19.70
N GLU A 96 -6.11 -17.53 19.84
CA GLU A 96 -6.85 -16.32 19.43
C GLU A 96 -6.36 -15.05 20.15
N GLU A 97 -5.94 -15.17 21.41
CA GLU A 97 -5.38 -14.07 22.17
C GLU A 97 -4.04 -13.59 21.58
N GLU A 98 -3.14 -14.52 21.27
CA GLU A 98 -1.87 -14.20 20.62
C GLU A 98 -2.08 -13.61 19.22
N GLN A 99 -3.03 -14.14 18.44
CA GLN A 99 -3.39 -13.61 17.13
C GLN A 99 -3.83 -12.14 17.24
N ARG A 100 -4.70 -11.83 18.20
CA ARG A 100 -5.19 -10.47 18.45
C ARG A 100 -4.05 -9.53 18.85
N SER A 101 -3.21 -9.91 19.81
CA SER A 101 -2.08 -9.05 20.24
C SER A 101 -1.06 -8.82 19.12
N ARG A 102 -0.78 -9.85 18.29
CA ARG A 102 0.10 -9.72 17.11
C ARG A 102 -0.50 -8.80 16.06
N LEU A 103 -1.82 -8.87 15.85
CA LEU A 103 -2.53 -8.02 14.91
C LEU A 103 -2.48 -6.54 15.34
N GLU A 104 -2.79 -6.24 16.60
CA GLU A 104 -2.73 -4.89 17.17
C GLU A 104 -1.31 -4.29 17.07
N PHE A 105 -0.30 -5.12 17.38
CA PHE A 105 1.10 -4.72 17.23
C PHE A 105 1.45 -4.43 15.76
N HIS A 106 1.03 -5.30 14.82
CA HIS A 106 1.27 -5.08 13.40
C HIS A 106 0.63 -3.78 12.91
N ILE A 107 -0.65 -3.57 13.21
CA ILE A 107 -1.41 -2.35 12.86
C ILE A 107 -0.67 -1.09 13.31
N THR A 108 -0.24 -1.07 14.57
CA THR A 108 0.42 0.09 15.17
C THR A 108 1.83 0.30 14.63
N SER A 109 2.60 -0.78 14.46
CA SER A 109 3.97 -0.71 13.94
C SER A 109 4.01 -0.34 12.46
N ASP A 110 3.07 -0.83 11.65
CA ASP A 110 2.97 -0.49 10.23
C ASP A 110 2.59 0.99 10.01
N LYS A 111 1.64 1.51 10.79
CA LYS A 111 1.33 2.96 10.84
C LYS A 111 2.56 3.79 11.21
N LYS A 112 3.27 3.39 12.27
CA LYS A 112 4.48 4.09 12.73
C LYS A 112 5.62 4.04 11.71
N LYS A 113 5.75 2.94 10.98
CA LYS A 113 6.74 2.76 9.91
C LYS A 113 6.50 3.75 8.77
N GLY A 114 5.23 4.10 8.49
CA GLY A 114 4.85 5.00 7.38
C GLY A 114 5.28 4.44 6.02
N LEU A 115 5.23 5.24 4.97
CA LEU A 115 5.65 4.85 3.62
C LEU A 115 6.89 5.64 3.17
N ASP A 116 7.76 4.98 2.41
CA ASP A 116 8.92 5.63 1.78
C ASP A 116 8.45 6.23 0.45
N PHE A 117 8.35 7.56 0.42
CA PHE A 117 7.86 8.28 -0.74
C PHE A 117 8.76 8.13 -1.97
N SER A 118 10.02 7.74 -1.80
CA SER A 118 10.94 7.55 -2.92
C SER A 118 10.72 6.25 -3.70
N LYS A 119 9.80 5.38 -3.27
CA LYS A 119 9.56 4.05 -3.87
C LYS A 119 8.11 3.85 -4.22
N ALA A 120 7.86 3.46 -5.47
CA ALA A 120 6.56 2.94 -5.87
C ALA A 120 6.46 1.43 -5.52
N PRO A 121 5.26 0.92 -5.22
CA PRO A 121 4.02 1.66 -5.06
C PRO A 121 3.96 2.30 -3.66
N LEU A 122 3.26 3.43 -3.50
CA LEU A 122 3.04 4.07 -2.18
C LEU A 122 1.95 3.36 -1.37
N MET A 123 2.10 2.04 -1.23
CA MET A 123 1.22 1.15 -0.49
C MET A 123 1.92 -0.14 -0.07
N ARG A 124 1.33 -0.83 0.90
CA ARG A 124 1.72 -2.16 1.36
C ARG A 124 0.49 -3.00 1.60
N VAL A 125 0.60 -4.29 1.36
CA VAL A 125 -0.45 -5.27 1.66
C VAL A 125 0.14 -6.33 2.57
N ALA A 126 -0.52 -6.59 3.69
CA ALA A 126 -0.20 -7.69 4.60
C ALA A 126 -1.40 -8.62 4.71
N LEU A 127 -1.14 -9.92 4.78
CA LEU A 127 -2.17 -10.95 4.85
C LEU A 127 -1.83 -11.96 5.95
N MET A 128 -2.65 -12.00 6.99
CA MET A 128 -2.48 -12.91 8.13
C MET A 128 -3.49 -14.04 8.02
N GLN A 129 -3.02 -15.28 7.87
CA GLN A 129 -3.89 -16.46 7.92
C GLN A 129 -4.16 -16.85 9.37
N LEU A 130 -5.41 -16.75 9.82
CA LEU A 130 -5.85 -16.99 11.19
C LEU A 130 -6.40 -18.41 11.39
N SER A 131 -6.98 -19.00 10.34
CA SER A 131 -7.37 -20.43 10.27
C SER A 131 -7.30 -20.90 8.81
N GLU A 132 -7.72 -22.13 8.50
CA GLU A 132 -7.78 -22.62 7.11
C GLU A 132 -8.52 -21.67 6.16
N GLU A 133 -9.65 -21.13 6.63
CA GLU A 133 -10.60 -20.33 5.84
C GLU A 133 -10.82 -18.93 6.43
N LYS A 134 -9.85 -18.39 7.16
CA LYS A 134 -9.97 -17.04 7.74
C LYS A 134 -8.66 -16.29 7.61
N TYR A 135 -8.73 -15.13 6.98
CA TYR A 135 -7.59 -14.25 6.76
C TYR A 135 -7.91 -12.84 7.22
N HIS A 136 -6.90 -12.12 7.71
CA HIS A 136 -6.96 -10.70 7.98
C HIS A 136 -6.07 -9.98 6.96
N LEU A 137 -6.68 -9.21 6.07
CA LEU A 137 -6.00 -8.38 5.09
C LEU A 137 -5.84 -6.98 5.68
N ILE A 138 -4.62 -6.45 5.65
CA ILE A 138 -4.32 -5.06 5.97
C ILE A 138 -3.76 -4.43 4.71
N TRP A 139 -4.43 -3.38 4.24
CA TRP A 139 -3.95 -2.56 3.13
C TRP A 139 -3.62 -1.17 3.64
N SER A 140 -2.34 -0.81 3.55
CA SER A 140 -1.83 0.51 3.92
C SER A 140 -1.45 1.28 2.67
N CYS A 141 -1.86 2.53 2.56
CA CYS A 141 -1.67 3.36 1.37
C CYS A 141 -1.56 4.84 1.76
N HIS A 142 -1.29 5.72 0.79
CA HIS A 142 -1.14 7.15 1.05
C HIS A 142 -2.06 8.01 0.18
N HIS A 143 -2.64 9.05 0.78
CA HIS A 143 -3.50 10.02 0.10
C HIS A 143 -2.86 10.84 -1.01
N ILE A 144 -1.54 10.75 -1.13
CA ILE A 144 -0.77 11.42 -2.16
C ILE A 144 -0.90 10.72 -3.52
N SER A 145 -1.29 9.42 -3.51
CA SER A 145 -1.54 8.61 -4.70
C SER A 145 -3.01 8.25 -4.89
N LEU A 146 -3.81 8.10 -3.82
CA LEU A 146 -5.23 7.73 -3.93
C LEU A 146 -6.10 8.34 -2.82
N ASP A 147 -7.35 8.64 -3.10
CA ASP A 147 -8.33 9.10 -2.10
C ASP A 147 -9.16 7.95 -1.52
N ALA A 148 -9.99 8.25 -0.52
CA ALA A 148 -10.83 7.24 0.14
C ALA A 148 -11.89 6.63 -0.80
N TRP A 149 -12.32 7.35 -1.83
CA TRP A 149 -13.30 6.85 -2.80
C TRP A 149 -12.66 5.85 -3.76
N SER A 150 -11.55 6.24 -4.38
CA SER A 150 -10.75 5.39 -5.25
C SER A 150 -10.20 4.17 -4.52
N ALA A 151 -9.89 4.24 -3.22
CA ALA A 151 -9.51 3.07 -2.44
C ALA A 151 -10.55 1.94 -2.52
N GLY A 152 -11.84 2.24 -2.36
CA GLY A 152 -12.91 1.26 -2.48
C GLY A 152 -13.01 0.65 -3.88
N ILE A 153 -12.82 1.47 -4.92
CA ILE A 153 -12.83 1.02 -6.32
C ILE A 153 -11.65 0.09 -6.59
N ILE A 154 -10.43 0.48 -6.21
CA ILE A 154 -9.21 -0.32 -6.38
C ILE A 154 -9.36 -1.68 -5.73
N LEU A 155 -9.85 -1.71 -4.48
CA LEU A 155 -10.04 -2.97 -3.78
C LEU A 155 -11.09 -3.87 -4.46
N ASN A 156 -12.20 -3.28 -4.93
CA ASN A 156 -13.20 -4.01 -5.69
C ASN A 156 -12.61 -4.59 -6.99
N GLU A 157 -11.80 -3.82 -7.72
CA GLU A 157 -11.13 -4.33 -8.93
C GLU A 157 -10.18 -5.50 -8.62
N VAL A 158 -9.41 -5.44 -7.53
CA VAL A 158 -8.54 -6.54 -7.10
C VAL A 158 -9.35 -7.82 -6.87
N PHE A 159 -10.47 -7.73 -6.16
CA PHE A 159 -11.33 -8.89 -5.89
C PHE A 159 -12.16 -9.35 -7.09
N GLN A 160 -12.35 -8.52 -8.12
CA GLN A 160 -12.96 -8.95 -9.38
C GLN A 160 -11.99 -9.74 -10.27
N LEU A 161 -10.68 -9.49 -10.13
CA LEU A 161 -9.64 -10.22 -10.86
C LEU A 161 -9.20 -11.51 -10.16
N TYR A 162 -9.44 -11.60 -8.84
CA TYR A 162 -9.18 -12.77 -8.01
C TYR A 162 -10.29 -13.81 -8.15
#